data_AF-A0A3E3E622-F1
#
_entry.id   AF-A0A3E3E622-F1
#
_cell.length_a   1.000
_cell.length_b   1.000
_cell.length_c   1.000
_cell.angle_alpha   90.00
_cell.angle_beta   90.00
_cell.angle_gamma   90.00
#
_symmetry.space_group_name_H-M   'P 1'
#
loop_
_entity.id
_entity.type
_entity.pdbx_description
1 polymer ?
#
loop_
_entity_poly.entity_id
_entity_poly.type
_entity_poly.pdbx_seq_one_letter_code
_entity_poly.pdbx_strand_id
1 'polypeptide(L)'
;MSIFSGLFRTRDAPTNRTSGSAYSFFMGGSTAGKNVNERSAMQMTAVYACVRILSEAIAGLPLHVYHYNDDGGKEKALSHNLYHLLHDEPNPEMTSFVFRETLMTHLLLWGNAYAQIIRNGKGEVIALYPLMPNRMRVDRDDKGHLYYEYQVSSDDAPTNKGSTVRLTPGEVMHVPGLGFDGLVGYSPIAMAKNAIGLAIAAEEYGSKFYANGAAPSGVLEHPGTLKDPSKVRDSWSQTFGGSANSHKIAVLEEGMKYTPISISPNEAQFLETRKFQIDEIARIFRVPPHMVGDLEKSSFSNIEQQSLEFVKYTLDPWVSRWEQNMARSLLSAEEKQNYFIKFNVDGLLRGDYQSRMNGYATARQNGWMSANDIRELENLDRIPAELGGDLYLINGNMTKLEDAGIFASSPDTSDGEEKTDEEQEVLELEEPKDSKPVKRRSRRTNP
;
A
#
# COMPACT_ATOMS: atom_id res chain seq x y z
N MET A 1 -41.80 44.88 28.01
CA MET A 1 -41.52 43.43 28.09
C MET A 1 -40.84 42.97 26.81
N SER A 2 -39.52 42.78 26.84
CA SER A 2 -38.88 41.62 26.19
C SER A 2 -37.44 41.56 26.69
N ILE A 3 -37.31 41.18 27.97
CA ILE A 3 -36.04 40.97 28.67
C ILE A 3 -35.55 39.51 28.49
N PHE A 4 -36.16 38.77 27.56
CA PHE A 4 -35.95 37.33 27.38
C PHE A 4 -35.40 36.93 26.00
N SER A 5 -35.07 37.87 25.09
CA SER A 5 -34.49 37.53 23.78
C SER A 5 -33.04 37.02 23.85
N GLY A 6 -32.40 37.07 25.01
CA GLY A 6 -31.04 36.59 25.24
C GLY A 6 -30.93 35.15 25.76
N LEU A 7 -32.03 34.51 26.18
CA LEU A 7 -31.98 33.19 26.83
C LEU A 7 -32.08 31.99 25.88
N PHE A 8 -32.33 32.21 24.59
CA PHE A 8 -32.40 31.14 23.58
C PHE A 8 -31.62 31.48 22.31
N ARG A 9 -30.37 31.93 22.44
CA ARG A 9 -29.42 31.70 21.35
C ARG A 9 -29.13 30.20 21.33
N THR A 10 -29.87 29.47 20.49
CA THR A 10 -29.38 28.19 19.99
C THR A 10 -27.93 28.40 19.58
N ARG A 11 -27.01 27.60 20.15
CA ARG A 11 -25.60 27.60 19.76
C ARG A 11 -25.58 27.64 18.22
N ASP A 12 -24.94 28.65 17.62
CA ASP A 12 -24.84 28.72 16.17
C ASP A 12 -24.42 27.33 15.69
N ALA A 13 -25.21 26.76 14.76
CA ALA A 13 -24.89 25.45 14.20
C ALA A 13 -23.42 25.51 13.78
N PRO A 14 -22.60 24.49 14.10
CA PRO A 14 -21.18 24.54 13.83
C PRO A 14 -21.01 24.88 12.34
N THR A 15 -20.61 26.13 12.08
CA THR A 15 -20.18 26.49 10.74
C THR A 15 -18.86 25.76 10.60
N ASN A 16 -18.72 24.96 9.53
CA ASN A 16 -17.50 24.22 9.24
C ASN A 16 -16.38 25.20 8.81
N ARG A 17 -16.09 26.22 9.62
CA ARG A 17 -15.07 27.26 9.44
C ARG A 17 -14.10 27.12 10.60
N THR A 18 -12.96 26.49 10.36
CA THR A 18 -11.78 26.63 11.19
C THR A 18 -10.90 27.73 10.57
N SER A 19 -10.46 28.71 11.35
CA SER A 19 -9.49 29.68 10.84
C SER A 19 -8.16 28.96 10.59
N GLY A 20 -7.64 28.98 9.36
CA GLY A 20 -6.29 28.44 9.08
C GLY A 20 -6.09 27.67 7.78
N SER A 21 -7.09 27.52 6.90
CA SER A 21 -6.90 26.83 5.60
C SER A 21 -5.89 27.52 4.65
N ALA A 22 -5.48 28.75 5.00
CA ALA A 22 -4.44 29.51 4.32
C ALA A 22 -3.01 28.93 4.47
N TYR A 23 -2.78 27.95 5.36
CA TYR A 23 -1.48 27.28 5.52
C TYR A 23 -1.30 26.03 4.64
N SER A 24 -2.01 25.97 3.51
CA SER A 24 -1.78 24.94 2.51
C SER A 24 -0.63 25.38 1.59
N PHE A 25 0.43 24.56 1.50
CA PHE A 25 1.51 24.65 0.50
C PHE A 25 2.68 25.62 0.73
N PHE A 26 3.40 25.55 1.86
CA PHE A 26 4.79 26.07 1.88
C PHE A 26 5.79 25.07 1.26
N MET A 27 5.59 24.78 -0.03
CA MET A 27 6.65 24.22 -0.89
C MET A 27 7.76 25.26 -1.09
N GLY A 28 9.02 24.84 -1.19
CA GLY A 28 10.13 25.78 -1.33
C GLY A 28 11.49 25.22 -0.91
N GLY A 29 12.42 26.12 -0.60
CA GLY A 29 13.75 25.75 -0.12
C GLY A 29 13.70 25.01 1.21
N SER A 30 14.46 23.93 1.30
CA SER A 30 14.77 23.23 2.55
C SER A 30 15.89 23.95 3.30
N THR A 31 16.02 23.67 4.60
CA THR A 31 17.14 24.19 5.41
C THR A 31 18.52 23.77 4.86
N ALA A 32 18.59 22.67 4.11
CA ALA A 32 19.79 22.21 3.41
C ALA A 32 20.09 22.99 2.12
N GLY A 33 19.31 24.02 1.79
CA GLY A 33 19.49 24.85 0.59
C GLY A 33 19.07 24.16 -0.72
N LYS A 34 18.36 23.02 -0.64
CA LYS A 34 17.81 22.32 -1.80
C LYS A 34 16.34 22.69 -1.99
N ASN A 35 15.94 22.95 -3.23
CA ASN A 35 14.54 23.15 -3.58
C ASN A 35 13.83 21.80 -3.55
N VAL A 36 12.75 21.71 -2.78
CA VAL A 36 11.94 20.48 -2.68
C VAL A 36 10.55 20.76 -3.21
N ASN A 37 10.18 20.04 -4.25
CA ASN A 37 8.84 19.94 -4.82
C ASN A 37 8.56 18.47 -5.17
N GLU A 38 7.39 18.19 -5.73
CA GLU A 38 6.93 16.84 -6.03
C GLU A 38 7.82 16.15 -7.06
N ARG A 39 8.31 16.89 -8.06
CA ARG A 39 9.22 16.35 -9.09
C ARG A 39 10.59 16.04 -8.52
N SER A 40 11.20 16.96 -7.76
CA SER A 40 12.51 16.74 -7.16
C SER A 40 12.47 15.68 -6.06
N ALA A 41 11.34 15.58 -5.33
CA ALA A 41 11.14 14.52 -4.36
C ALA A 41 11.01 13.15 -5.04
N MET A 42 10.25 13.03 -6.14
CA MET A 42 10.14 11.78 -6.90
C MET A 42 11.44 11.33 -7.56
N GLN A 43 12.43 12.21 -7.72
CA GLN A 43 13.78 11.83 -8.15
C GLN A 43 14.57 11.11 -7.04
N MET A 44 14.18 11.25 -5.77
CA MET A 44 14.76 10.49 -4.68
C MET A 44 14.20 9.06 -4.68
N THR A 45 15.08 8.07 -4.76
CA THR A 45 14.72 6.65 -4.87
C THR A 45 13.83 6.16 -3.72
N ALA A 46 14.11 6.60 -2.49
CA ALA A 46 13.30 6.25 -1.31
C ALA A 46 11.86 6.79 -1.40
N VAL A 47 11.69 8.04 -1.87
CA VAL A 47 10.36 8.63 -2.09
C VAL A 47 9.64 7.89 -3.21
N TYR A 48 10.31 7.68 -4.34
CA TYR A 48 9.75 6.94 -5.48
C TYR A 48 9.29 5.54 -5.07
N ALA A 49 10.11 4.81 -4.32
CA ALA A 49 9.78 3.47 -3.83
C ALA A 49 8.54 3.50 -2.92
N CYS A 50 8.47 4.42 -1.94
CA CYS A 50 7.32 4.54 -1.05
C CYS A 50 6.03 4.88 -1.81
N VAL A 51 6.11 5.85 -2.72
CA VAL A 51 4.96 6.27 -3.54
C VAL A 51 4.47 5.12 -4.38
N ARG A 52 5.38 4.44 -5.09
CA ARG A 52 5.08 3.29 -5.94
C ARG A 52 4.44 2.14 -5.16
N ILE A 53 5.01 1.75 -4.01
CA ILE A 53 4.47 0.66 -3.19
C ILE A 53 3.01 0.95 -2.79
N LEU A 54 2.73 2.17 -2.31
CA LEU A 54 1.39 2.53 -1.86
C LEU A 54 0.40 2.73 -3.02
N SER A 55 0.84 3.33 -4.12
CA SER A 55 -0.02 3.56 -5.29
C SER A 55 -0.39 2.26 -5.98
N GLU A 56 0.59 1.38 -6.22
CA GLU A 56 0.37 0.05 -6.81
C GLU A 56 -0.46 -0.84 -5.87
N ALA A 57 -0.22 -0.80 -4.55
CA ALA A 57 -1.01 -1.57 -3.59
C ALA A 57 -2.49 -1.19 -3.63
N ILE A 58 -2.82 0.10 -3.57
CA ILE A 58 -4.23 0.55 -3.65
C ILE A 58 -4.83 0.30 -5.04
N ALA A 59 -4.07 0.52 -6.11
CA ALA A 59 -4.55 0.32 -7.47
C ALA A 59 -4.85 -1.15 -7.78
N GLY A 60 -4.04 -2.06 -7.24
CA GLY A 60 -4.15 -3.50 -7.41
C GLY A 60 -5.27 -4.16 -6.60
N LEU A 61 -5.82 -3.49 -5.60
CA LEU A 61 -6.98 -4.00 -4.86
C LEU A 61 -8.23 -4.01 -5.74
N PRO A 62 -8.94 -5.16 -5.84
CA PRO A 62 -10.24 -5.19 -6.52
C PRO A 62 -11.22 -4.23 -5.83
N LEU A 63 -11.82 -3.34 -6.61
CA LEU A 63 -12.82 -2.39 -6.16
C LEU A 63 -14.16 -2.77 -6.77
N HIS A 64 -15.16 -2.99 -5.91
CA HIS A 64 -16.48 -3.40 -6.34
C HIS A 64 -17.56 -2.51 -5.74
N VAL A 65 -18.63 -2.34 -6.51
CA VAL A 65 -19.90 -1.82 -6.02
C VAL A 65 -20.76 -3.02 -5.63
N TYR A 66 -21.33 -2.98 -4.45
CA TYR A 66 -22.21 -4.01 -3.91
C TYR A 66 -23.61 -3.46 -3.69
N HIS A 67 -24.60 -4.34 -3.80
CA HIS A 67 -25.99 -4.11 -3.44
C HIS A 67 -26.32 -4.87 -2.14
N TYR A 68 -27.09 -4.26 -1.24
CA TYR A 68 -27.65 -4.92 -0.06
C TYR A 68 -28.92 -5.66 -0.47
N ASN A 69 -28.99 -6.95 -0.17
CA ASN A 69 -30.19 -7.75 -0.41
C ASN A 69 -31.17 -7.57 0.75
N ASP A 70 -32.46 -7.76 0.48
CA ASP A 70 -33.53 -7.64 1.48
C ASP A 70 -33.31 -8.60 2.67
N ASP A 71 -32.66 -9.73 2.43
CA ASP A 71 -32.32 -10.75 3.45
C ASP A 71 -31.06 -10.41 4.28
N GLY A 72 -30.47 -9.23 4.09
CA GLY A 72 -29.24 -8.79 4.75
C GLY A 72 -27.94 -9.30 4.12
N GLY A 73 -28.05 -10.01 2.99
CA GLY A 73 -26.90 -10.41 2.15
C GLY A 73 -26.31 -9.24 1.36
N LYS A 74 -25.20 -9.49 0.66
CA LYS A 74 -24.60 -8.54 -0.28
C LYS A 74 -24.21 -9.25 -1.58
N GLU A 75 -24.44 -8.60 -2.71
CA GLU A 75 -24.02 -9.09 -4.02
C GLU A 75 -23.33 -7.99 -4.83
N LYS A 76 -22.53 -8.38 -5.83
CA LYS A 76 -21.89 -7.41 -6.72
C LYS A 76 -22.94 -6.76 -7.61
N ALA A 77 -23.00 -5.44 -7.61
CA ALA A 77 -23.96 -4.66 -8.40
C ALA A 77 -23.51 -4.53 -9.86
N LEU A 78 -23.41 -5.64 -10.60
CA LEU A 78 -22.87 -5.70 -11.96
C LEU A 78 -23.64 -4.81 -12.97
N SER A 79 -24.93 -4.59 -12.74
CA SER A 79 -25.79 -3.75 -13.59
C SER A 79 -25.65 -2.24 -13.29
N HIS A 80 -24.99 -1.87 -12.19
CA HIS A 80 -24.86 -0.47 -11.78
C HIS A 80 -23.73 0.22 -12.57
N ASN A 81 -23.98 1.40 -13.13
CA ASN A 81 -23.00 2.07 -14.01
C ASN A 81 -21.63 2.32 -13.33
N LEU A 82 -21.64 2.71 -12.05
CA LEU A 82 -20.42 2.85 -11.25
C LEU A 82 -19.59 1.56 -11.12
N TYR A 83 -20.17 0.38 -11.29
CA TYR A 83 -19.42 -0.88 -11.20
C TYR A 83 -18.33 -0.90 -12.26
N HIS A 84 -18.69 -0.72 -13.54
CA HIS A 84 -17.73 -0.71 -14.64
C HIS A 84 -16.74 0.45 -14.55
N LEU A 85 -17.19 1.64 -14.15
CA LEU A 85 -16.30 2.80 -14.00
C LEU A 85 -15.23 2.61 -12.93
N LEU A 86 -15.59 1.99 -11.80
CA LEU A 86 -14.68 1.79 -10.67
C LEU A 86 -13.90 0.47 -10.75
N HIS A 87 -14.38 -0.52 -11.51
CA HIS A 87 -13.71 -1.81 -11.65
C HIS A 87 -12.81 -1.85 -12.88
N ASP A 88 -13.32 -1.43 -14.04
CA ASP A 88 -12.71 -1.65 -15.35
C ASP A 88 -12.04 -0.37 -15.88
N GLU A 89 -12.85 0.65 -16.15
CA GLU A 89 -12.46 1.80 -16.98
C GLU A 89 -13.25 3.07 -16.57
N PRO A 90 -12.65 3.99 -15.81
CA PRO A 90 -13.33 5.21 -15.34
C PRO A 90 -13.56 6.23 -16.46
N ASN A 91 -12.82 6.13 -17.56
CA ASN A 91 -12.97 6.93 -18.76
C ASN A 91 -12.24 6.26 -19.95
N PRO A 92 -12.54 6.65 -21.21
CA PRO A 92 -11.94 6.07 -22.43
C PRO A 92 -10.41 6.12 -22.56
N GLU A 93 -9.70 6.86 -21.70
CA GLU A 93 -8.26 7.11 -21.82
C GLU A 93 -7.42 6.22 -20.89
N MET A 94 -8.02 5.65 -19.84
CA MET A 94 -7.26 4.93 -18.81
C MET A 94 -8.06 3.82 -18.14
N THR A 95 -7.35 2.77 -17.71
CA THR A 95 -7.93 1.70 -16.89
C THR A 95 -8.16 2.18 -15.45
N SER A 96 -9.03 1.46 -14.73
CA SER A 96 -9.28 1.78 -13.32
C SER A 96 -8.05 1.61 -12.43
N PHE A 97 -7.11 0.73 -12.80
CA PHE A 97 -5.83 0.61 -12.11
C PHE A 97 -5.04 1.93 -12.20
N VAL A 98 -4.81 2.43 -13.42
CA VAL A 98 -4.03 3.66 -13.67
C VAL A 98 -4.69 4.87 -13.02
N PHE A 99 -6.02 4.96 -13.04
CA PHE A 99 -6.75 6.03 -12.37
C PHE A 99 -6.53 6.03 -10.85
N ARG A 100 -6.70 4.87 -10.18
CA ARG A 100 -6.48 4.75 -8.74
C ARG A 100 -5.03 4.98 -8.37
N GLU A 101 -4.09 4.46 -9.17
CA GLU A 101 -2.65 4.69 -9.00
C GLU A 101 -2.33 6.18 -9.05
N THR A 102 -2.79 6.88 -10.10
CA THR A 102 -2.57 8.31 -10.32
C THR A 102 -3.10 9.15 -9.16
N LEU A 103 -4.33 8.90 -8.74
CA LEU A 103 -4.94 9.62 -7.62
C LEU A 103 -4.28 9.27 -6.29
N MET A 104 -3.81 8.03 -6.10
CA MET A 104 -3.05 7.69 -4.91
C MET A 104 -1.70 8.41 -4.89
N THR A 105 -1.01 8.51 -6.03
CA THR A 105 0.17 9.38 -6.18
C THR A 105 -0.17 10.83 -5.86
N HIS A 106 -1.34 11.33 -6.28
CA HIS A 106 -1.80 12.68 -5.94
C HIS A 106 -1.92 12.89 -4.42
N LEU A 107 -2.53 11.93 -3.71
CA LEU A 107 -2.62 11.94 -2.24
C LEU A 107 -1.24 11.94 -1.57
N LEU A 108 -0.30 11.14 -2.09
CA LEU A 108 1.02 10.98 -1.47
C LEU A 108 1.96 12.16 -1.71
N LEU A 109 1.78 12.89 -2.81
CA LEU A 109 2.62 14.04 -3.16
C LEU A 109 2.02 15.37 -2.70
N TRP A 110 0.73 15.60 -2.97
CA TRP A 110 0.03 16.87 -2.66
C TRP A 110 -0.87 16.80 -1.45
N GLY A 111 -1.09 15.61 -0.87
CA GLY A 111 -2.02 15.43 0.23
C GLY A 111 -3.48 15.40 -0.20
N ASN A 112 -3.78 15.50 -1.49
CA ASN A 112 -5.14 15.62 -2.00
C ASN A 112 -5.25 14.95 -3.37
N ALA A 113 -6.33 14.21 -3.59
CA ALA A 113 -6.71 13.70 -4.90
C ALA A 113 -8.07 14.25 -5.32
N TYR A 114 -8.16 14.63 -6.59
CA TYR A 114 -9.36 15.18 -7.19
C TYR A 114 -9.67 14.44 -8.49
N ALA A 115 -10.94 14.13 -8.70
CA ALA A 115 -11.43 13.73 -10.01
C ALA A 115 -12.70 14.53 -10.34
N GLN A 116 -12.80 14.98 -11.59
CA GLN A 116 -14.03 15.55 -12.11
C GLN A 116 -15.04 14.43 -12.34
N ILE A 117 -16.27 14.65 -11.87
CA ILE A 117 -17.40 13.74 -12.03
C ILE A 117 -18.21 14.22 -13.22
N ILE A 118 -18.30 13.39 -14.27
CA ILE A 118 -19.17 13.67 -15.42
C ILE A 118 -20.48 12.90 -15.22
N ARG A 119 -21.60 13.63 -15.24
CA ARG A 119 -22.94 13.05 -15.10
C ARG A 119 -23.76 13.25 -16.38
N ASN A 120 -24.63 12.30 -16.70
CA ASN A 120 -25.59 12.44 -17.79
C ASN A 120 -26.82 13.27 -17.36
N GLY A 121 -27.77 13.47 -18.28
CA GLY A 121 -29.01 14.23 -18.01
C GLY A 121 -29.94 13.61 -16.96
N LYS A 122 -29.73 12.35 -16.57
CA LYS A 122 -30.45 11.66 -15.48
C LYS A 122 -29.72 11.77 -14.13
N GLY A 123 -28.53 12.37 -14.11
CA GLY A 123 -27.70 12.50 -12.91
C GLY A 123 -26.80 11.30 -12.65
N GLU A 124 -26.77 10.28 -13.52
CA GLU A 124 -25.91 9.10 -13.38
C GLU A 124 -24.46 9.47 -13.72
N VAL A 125 -23.49 9.00 -12.92
CA VAL A 125 -22.06 9.22 -13.21
C VAL A 125 -21.67 8.37 -14.41
N ILE A 126 -21.11 8.97 -15.46
CA ILE A 126 -20.70 8.30 -16.69
C ILE A 126 -19.19 8.30 -16.94
N ALA A 127 -18.44 9.18 -16.29
CA ALA A 127 -16.97 9.19 -16.37
C ALA A 127 -16.34 9.91 -15.19
N LEU A 128 -15.09 9.54 -14.88
CA LEU A 128 -14.25 10.18 -13.88
C LEU A 128 -12.91 10.56 -14.50
N TYR A 129 -12.53 11.84 -14.43
CA TYR A 129 -11.25 12.33 -14.96
C TYR A 129 -10.38 12.88 -13.84
N PRO A 130 -9.10 12.47 -13.72
CA PRO A 130 -8.22 13.00 -12.69
C PRO A 130 -7.96 14.49 -12.91
N LEU A 131 -8.01 15.27 -11.83
CA LEU A 131 -7.67 16.69 -11.83
C LEU A 131 -6.36 16.89 -11.05
N MET A 132 -5.44 17.65 -11.67
CA MET A 132 -4.13 17.95 -11.08
C MET A 132 -4.26 18.77 -9.77
N PRO A 133 -3.77 18.28 -8.62
CA PRO A 133 -3.95 18.95 -7.33
C PRO A 133 -3.28 20.33 -7.25
N ASN A 134 -2.14 20.52 -7.93
CA ASN A 134 -1.43 21.80 -7.95
C ASN A 134 -2.17 22.90 -8.75
N ARG A 135 -3.24 22.55 -9.47
CA ARG A 135 -4.12 23.49 -10.19
C ARG A 135 -5.48 23.66 -9.49
N MET A 136 -5.66 23.04 -8.32
CA MET A 136 -6.91 23.05 -7.58
C MET A 136 -6.81 23.95 -6.34
N ARG A 137 -7.83 24.78 -6.12
CA ARG A 137 -8.04 25.55 -4.90
C ARG A 137 -9.41 25.19 -4.32
N VAL A 138 -9.45 24.92 -3.01
CA VAL A 138 -10.68 24.56 -2.31
C VAL A 138 -10.96 25.63 -1.26
N ASP A 139 -12.15 26.22 -1.31
CA ASP A 139 -12.53 27.28 -0.39
C ASP A 139 -14.05 27.36 -0.22
N ARG A 140 -14.53 28.26 0.65
CA ARG A 140 -15.95 28.51 0.88
C ARG A 140 -16.30 29.92 0.48
N ASP A 141 -17.49 30.10 -0.09
CA ASP A 141 -18.00 31.43 -0.39
C ASP A 141 -18.42 32.18 0.89
N ASP A 142 -18.86 33.43 0.74
CA ASP A 142 -19.32 34.27 1.85
C ASP A 142 -20.52 33.67 2.59
N LYS A 143 -21.26 32.76 1.94
CA LYS A 143 -22.41 32.03 2.50
C LYS A 143 -21.99 30.69 3.12
N GLY A 144 -20.70 30.33 3.07
CA GLY A 144 -20.15 29.10 3.64
C GLY A 144 -20.25 27.87 2.74
N HIS A 145 -20.71 28.00 1.50
CA HIS A 145 -20.78 26.90 0.54
C HIS A 145 -19.41 26.57 0.00
N LEU A 146 -19.07 25.29 0.06
CA LEU A 146 -17.84 24.74 -0.50
C LEU A 146 -17.83 24.89 -2.03
N TYR A 147 -16.70 25.34 -2.58
CA TYR A 147 -16.45 25.33 -4.01
C TYR A 147 -15.02 24.92 -4.31
N TYR A 148 -14.81 24.50 -5.55
CA TYR A 148 -13.54 24.09 -6.10
C TYR A 148 -13.21 25.01 -7.27
N GLU A 149 -12.02 25.59 -7.29
CA GLU A 149 -11.51 26.40 -8.39
C GLU A 149 -10.37 25.65 -9.07
N TYR A 150 -10.58 25.31 -10.35
CA TYR A 150 -9.58 24.61 -11.15
C TYR A 150 -9.03 25.52 -12.24
N GLN A 151 -7.70 25.65 -12.29
CA GLN A 151 -7.01 26.40 -13.33
C GLN A 151 -6.82 25.52 -14.57
N VAL A 152 -7.51 25.86 -15.66
CA VAL A 152 -7.49 25.10 -16.91
C VAL A 152 -6.26 25.47 -17.74
N SER A 153 -5.48 24.47 -18.15
CA SER A 153 -4.39 24.63 -19.13
C SER A 153 -4.92 24.56 -20.57
N SER A 154 -4.12 25.06 -21.52
CA SER A 154 -4.38 24.89 -22.95
C SER A 154 -4.49 23.42 -23.38
N ASP A 155 -3.84 22.52 -22.63
CA ASP A 155 -3.88 21.08 -22.88
C ASP A 155 -5.18 20.43 -22.40
N ASP A 156 -5.84 21.04 -21.40
CA ASP A 156 -7.07 20.53 -20.80
C ASP A 156 -8.30 21.02 -21.58
N ALA A 157 -8.25 22.25 -22.13
CA ALA A 157 -9.29 22.82 -22.98
C ALA A 157 -8.68 23.66 -24.10
N PRO A 158 -8.69 23.16 -25.36
CA PRO A 158 -8.13 23.88 -26.51
C PRO A 158 -8.77 25.27 -26.75
N THR A 159 -10.01 25.45 -26.28
CA THR A 159 -10.84 26.63 -26.50
C THR A 159 -10.84 27.63 -25.34
N ASN A 160 -10.36 27.28 -24.15
CA ASN A 160 -10.41 28.13 -22.96
C ASN A 160 -9.02 28.25 -22.30
N LYS A 161 -8.26 29.26 -22.74
CA LYS A 161 -6.88 29.48 -22.26
C LYS A 161 -6.88 30.13 -20.87
N GLY A 162 -6.32 29.44 -19.88
CA GLY A 162 -5.98 30.04 -18.58
C GLY A 162 -7.18 30.53 -17.77
N SER A 163 -8.39 30.07 -18.09
CA SER A 163 -9.60 30.38 -17.33
C SER A 163 -9.66 29.53 -16.07
N THR A 164 -9.96 30.16 -14.94
CA THR A 164 -10.36 29.43 -13.73
C THR A 164 -11.81 28.98 -13.88
N VAL A 165 -12.08 27.69 -13.72
CA VAL A 165 -13.42 27.13 -13.69
C VAL A 165 -13.80 26.85 -12.24
N ARG A 166 -15.01 27.27 -11.86
CA ARG A 166 -15.56 26.98 -10.54
C ARG A 166 -16.48 25.77 -10.62
N LEU A 167 -16.11 24.72 -9.89
CA LEU A 167 -16.83 23.46 -9.79
C LEU A 167 -17.55 23.38 -8.44
N THR A 168 -18.72 22.78 -8.46
CA THR A 168 -19.53 22.50 -7.27
C THR A 168 -19.08 21.19 -6.60
N PRO A 169 -19.41 20.95 -5.31
CA PRO A 169 -19.07 19.70 -4.64
C PRO A 169 -19.66 18.43 -5.29
N GLY A 170 -20.72 18.54 -6.10
CA GLY A 170 -21.30 17.41 -6.84
C GLY A 170 -20.54 17.05 -8.13
N GLU A 171 -19.64 17.92 -8.58
CA GLU A 171 -18.85 17.78 -9.81
C GLU A 171 -17.41 17.32 -9.52
N VAL A 172 -17.01 17.23 -8.25
CA VAL A 172 -15.65 16.87 -7.85
C VAL A 172 -15.69 15.76 -6.80
N MET A 173 -15.08 14.62 -7.13
CA MET A 173 -14.69 13.62 -6.14
C MET A 173 -13.37 14.08 -5.52
N HIS A 174 -13.42 14.53 -4.27
CA HIS A 174 -12.25 14.95 -3.51
C HIS A 174 -11.96 13.93 -2.41
N VAL A 175 -10.76 13.35 -2.44
CA VAL A 175 -10.20 12.57 -1.34
C VAL A 175 -9.13 13.44 -0.66
N PRO A 176 -9.40 14.02 0.52
CA PRO A 176 -8.40 14.76 1.28
C PRO A 176 -7.52 13.79 2.08
N GLY A 177 -6.24 14.10 2.21
CA GLY A 177 -5.26 13.43 3.08
C GLY A 177 -5.35 13.89 4.54
N LEU A 178 -4.28 13.74 5.31
CA LEU A 178 -4.22 14.24 6.69
C LEU A 178 -4.21 15.78 6.68
N GLY A 179 -5.14 16.43 7.39
CA GLY A 179 -5.31 17.89 7.46
C GLY A 179 -5.80 18.34 8.85
N PHE A 180 -5.69 19.63 9.22
CA PHE A 180 -6.25 20.15 10.49
C PHE A 180 -7.74 20.52 10.39
N ASP A 181 -8.24 20.88 9.20
CA ASP A 181 -9.62 21.35 8.99
C ASP A 181 -10.57 20.28 8.44
N GLY A 182 -10.03 19.10 8.10
CA GLY A 182 -10.76 18.01 7.45
C GLY A 182 -11.23 18.34 6.03
N LEU A 183 -10.82 19.48 5.48
CA LEU A 183 -11.19 19.94 4.15
C LEU A 183 -10.08 19.70 3.14
N VAL A 184 -8.83 20.07 3.48
CA VAL A 184 -7.66 19.92 2.60
C VAL A 184 -6.55 19.20 3.36
N GLY A 185 -5.95 18.19 2.73
CA GLY A 185 -4.81 17.48 3.29
C GLY A 185 -3.49 18.25 3.12
N TYR A 186 -2.52 18.04 4.00
CA TYR A 186 -1.15 18.52 3.80
C TYR A 186 -0.42 17.68 2.79
N SER A 187 0.35 18.35 1.93
CA SER A 187 1.37 17.69 1.13
C SER A 187 2.38 16.99 2.04
N PRO A 188 2.50 15.64 1.97
CA PRO A 188 3.52 14.92 2.73
C PRO A 188 4.93 15.40 2.37
N ILE A 189 5.15 15.77 1.10
CA ILE A 189 6.42 16.33 0.61
C ILE A 189 6.71 17.68 1.27
N ALA A 190 5.73 18.59 1.35
CA ALA A 190 5.92 19.88 2.02
C ALA A 190 6.24 19.71 3.52
N MET A 191 5.57 18.77 4.19
CA MET A 191 5.81 18.45 5.60
C MET A 191 7.20 17.83 5.81
N ALA A 192 7.68 17.06 4.85
CA ALA A 192 8.96 16.34 4.87
C ALA A 192 10.13 17.10 4.21
N LYS A 193 9.92 18.35 3.79
CA LYS A 193 10.87 19.04 2.90
C LYS A 193 12.30 19.13 3.45
N ASN A 194 12.47 19.18 4.76
CA ASN A 194 13.81 19.27 5.36
C ASN A 194 14.55 17.93 5.32
N ALA A 195 13.86 16.82 5.60
CA ALA A 195 14.43 15.48 5.47
C ALA A 195 14.77 15.17 4.01
N ILE A 196 13.80 15.37 3.09
CA ILE A 196 14.02 15.16 1.66
C ILE A 196 15.14 16.08 1.13
N GLY A 197 15.15 17.35 1.54
CA GLY A 197 16.19 18.30 1.16
C GLY A 197 17.58 17.91 1.65
N LEU A 198 17.69 17.37 2.86
CA LEU A 198 18.93 16.83 3.39
C LEU A 198 19.38 15.59 2.61
N ALA A 199 18.46 14.69 2.27
CA ALA A 199 18.76 13.51 1.45
C ALA A 199 19.28 13.90 0.06
N ILE A 200 18.64 14.87 -0.60
CA ILE A 200 19.11 15.42 -1.90
C ILE A 200 20.51 16.03 -1.74
N ALA A 201 20.74 16.82 -0.68
CA ALA A 201 22.03 17.45 -0.44
C ALA A 201 23.14 16.42 -0.19
N ALA A 202 22.85 15.37 0.57
CA ALA A 202 23.77 14.27 0.82
C ALA A 202 24.11 13.52 -0.47
N GLU A 203 23.11 13.20 -1.30
CA GLU A 203 23.34 12.53 -2.59
C GLU A 203 24.16 13.38 -3.56
N GLU A 204 23.89 14.68 -3.63
CA GLU A 204 24.67 15.60 -4.44
C GLU A 204 26.11 15.73 -3.92
N TYR A 205 26.32 15.78 -2.61
CA TYR A 205 27.65 15.77 -2.00
C TYR A 205 28.42 14.51 -2.38
N GLY A 206 27.81 13.34 -2.20
CA GLY A 206 28.43 12.06 -2.58
C GLY A 206 28.75 12.01 -4.07
N SER A 207 27.81 12.41 -4.92
CA SER A 207 27.99 12.45 -6.37
C SER A 207 29.15 13.36 -6.78
N LYS A 208 29.25 14.56 -6.19
CA LYS A 208 30.38 15.48 -6.45
C LYS A 208 31.70 14.96 -5.92
N PHE A 209 31.70 14.33 -4.74
CA PHE A 209 32.89 13.72 -4.16
C PHE A 209 33.47 12.64 -5.08
N TYR A 210 32.64 11.72 -5.58
CA TYR A 210 33.08 10.70 -6.53
C TYR A 210 33.39 11.28 -7.92
N ALA A 211 32.63 12.28 -8.39
CA ALA A 211 32.91 12.97 -9.65
C ALA A 211 34.27 13.69 -9.62
N ASN A 212 34.77 14.08 -8.44
CA ASN A 212 36.10 14.64 -8.23
C ASN A 212 37.16 13.60 -7.84
N GLY A 213 36.89 12.31 -8.09
CA GLY A 213 37.88 11.25 -7.86
C GLY A 213 38.10 10.87 -6.41
N ALA A 214 37.11 11.11 -5.55
CA ALA A 214 37.21 10.92 -4.09
C ALA A 214 38.35 11.72 -3.44
N ALA A 215 38.83 12.77 -4.12
CA ALA A 215 39.83 13.68 -3.58
C ALA A 215 39.15 14.65 -2.60
N PRO A 216 39.66 14.79 -1.37
CA PRO A 216 39.24 15.85 -0.45
C PRO A 216 39.35 17.22 -1.12
N SER A 217 38.51 18.18 -0.74
CA SER A 217 38.79 19.58 -1.05
C SER A 217 39.90 20.09 -0.13
N GLY A 218 40.74 20.99 -0.61
CA GLY A 218 41.88 21.48 0.16
C GLY A 218 42.39 22.84 -0.30
N VAL A 219 43.34 23.37 0.46
CA VAL A 219 44.05 24.61 0.18
C VAL A 219 45.46 24.28 -0.28
N LEU A 220 45.87 24.91 -1.37
CA LEU A 220 47.25 24.99 -1.79
C LEU A 220 47.90 26.18 -1.08
N GLU A 221 48.80 25.88 -0.15
CA GLU A 221 49.58 26.86 0.58
C GLU A 221 50.91 27.08 -0.15
N HIS A 222 51.25 28.34 -0.39
CA HIS A 222 52.50 28.75 -1.02
C HIS A 222 53.29 29.64 -0.05
N PRO A 223 54.60 29.37 0.20
CA PRO A 223 55.38 30.06 1.24
C PRO A 223 55.73 31.52 0.91
N GLY A 224 55.66 31.92 -0.36
CA GLY A 224 55.93 33.29 -0.83
C GLY A 224 54.74 33.95 -1.54
N THR A 225 54.97 35.08 -2.22
CA THR A 225 53.94 35.79 -2.99
C THR A 225 53.69 35.16 -4.35
N LEU A 226 52.46 34.72 -4.60
CA LEU A 226 52.05 34.14 -5.87
C LEU A 226 51.69 35.26 -6.87
N LYS A 227 52.42 35.34 -7.99
CA LYS A 227 52.19 36.37 -9.02
C LYS A 227 50.88 36.19 -9.78
N ASP A 228 50.42 34.95 -9.95
CA ASP A 228 49.19 34.62 -10.66
C ASP A 228 48.47 33.40 -10.02
N PRO A 229 47.66 33.64 -8.98
CA PRO A 229 46.92 32.59 -8.27
C PRO A 229 45.94 31.82 -9.18
N SER A 230 45.41 32.49 -10.20
CA SER A 230 44.40 31.90 -11.09
C SER A 230 44.98 30.77 -11.94
N LYS A 231 46.16 30.98 -12.53
CA LYS A 231 46.85 29.94 -13.33
C LYS A 231 47.20 28.70 -12.53
N VAL A 232 47.62 28.86 -11.27
CA VAL A 232 47.94 27.71 -10.41
C VAL A 232 46.69 26.91 -10.08
N ARG A 233 45.59 27.59 -9.76
CA ARG A 233 44.29 26.94 -9.55
C ARG A 233 43.81 26.20 -10.79
N ASP A 234 43.91 26.82 -11.97
CA ASP A 234 43.45 26.24 -13.22
C ASP A 234 44.30 25.04 -13.63
N SER A 235 45.63 25.12 -13.50
CA SER A 235 46.56 24.00 -13.72
C SER A 235 46.27 22.83 -12.78
N TRP A 236 46.03 23.10 -11.50
CA TRP A 236 45.62 22.10 -10.52
C TRP A 236 44.29 21.45 -10.91
N SER A 237 43.29 22.25 -11.27
CA SER A 237 41.97 21.76 -11.65
C SER A 237 41.99 20.95 -12.94
N GLN A 238 42.84 21.30 -13.91
CA GLN A 238 43.03 20.51 -15.13
C GLN A 238 43.72 19.17 -14.87
N THR A 239 44.68 19.15 -13.95
CA THR A 239 45.49 17.96 -13.70
C THR A 239 44.81 16.99 -12.75
N PHE A 240 44.07 17.48 -11.76
CA PHE A 240 43.49 16.70 -10.66
C PHE A 240 41.97 16.83 -10.53
N GLY A 241 41.33 17.72 -11.30
CA GLY A 241 39.87 17.84 -11.32
C GLY A 241 39.22 16.74 -12.15
N GLY A 242 38.12 16.20 -11.65
CA GLY A 242 37.33 15.18 -12.34
C GLY A 242 37.82 13.74 -12.12
N SER A 243 36.88 12.79 -12.21
CA SER A 243 37.12 11.37 -11.92
C SER A 243 38.12 10.71 -12.87
N ALA A 244 38.22 11.19 -14.12
CA ALA A 244 39.21 10.71 -15.09
C ALA A 244 40.67 11.02 -14.70
N ASN A 245 40.88 12.00 -13.82
CA ASN A 245 42.19 12.43 -13.36
C ASN A 245 42.55 11.88 -11.97
N SER A 246 41.70 11.01 -11.41
CA SER A 246 41.93 10.35 -10.11
C SER A 246 43.20 9.51 -10.15
N HIS A 247 43.91 9.43 -9.01
CA HIS A 247 45.15 8.66 -8.85
C HIS A 247 46.38 9.20 -9.60
N LYS A 248 46.31 10.37 -10.23
CA LYS A 248 47.51 11.06 -10.71
C LYS A 248 48.38 11.48 -9.53
N ILE A 249 49.69 11.36 -9.69
CA ILE A 249 50.66 11.78 -8.67
C ILE A 249 50.81 13.30 -8.74
N ALA A 250 50.54 13.98 -7.62
CA ALA A 250 50.75 15.42 -7.51
C ALA A 250 52.23 15.73 -7.26
N VAL A 251 52.82 16.53 -8.15
CA VAL A 251 54.14 17.13 -7.97
C VAL A 251 53.93 18.61 -7.70
N LEU A 252 54.35 19.06 -6.52
CA LEU A 252 54.21 20.45 -6.07
C LEU A 252 55.57 21.15 -6.16
N GLU A 253 55.62 22.26 -6.88
CA GLU A 253 56.83 23.07 -7.07
C GLU A 253 57.01 24.10 -5.94
N GLU A 254 58.24 24.62 -5.79
CA GLU A 254 58.58 25.75 -4.90
C GLU A 254 58.15 25.62 -3.42
N GLY A 255 58.03 24.39 -2.92
CA GLY A 255 57.64 24.14 -1.53
C GLY A 255 56.15 24.33 -1.25
N MET A 256 55.30 24.36 -2.29
CA MET A 256 53.85 24.35 -2.13
C MET A 256 53.38 23.11 -1.35
N LYS A 257 52.38 23.31 -0.48
CA LYS A 257 51.77 22.25 0.31
C LYS A 257 50.28 22.16 0.05
N TYR A 258 49.79 20.95 -0.14
CA TYR A 258 48.36 20.69 -0.21
C TYR A 258 47.84 20.26 1.16
N THR A 259 46.95 21.06 1.74
CA THR A 259 46.29 20.76 3.01
C THR A 259 44.81 20.48 2.75
N PRO A 260 44.33 19.23 2.96
CA PRO A 260 42.91 18.94 2.83
C PRO A 260 42.11 19.66 3.93
N ILE A 261 40.99 20.28 3.55
CA ILE A 261 40.07 21.00 4.46
C ILE A 261 38.74 20.25 4.58
N SER A 262 38.40 19.36 3.65
CA SER A 262 37.14 18.61 3.73
C SER A 262 37.22 17.46 4.74
N ILE A 263 36.15 17.29 5.50
CA ILE A 263 35.90 16.11 6.34
C ILE A 263 35.81 14.88 5.43
N SER A 264 36.51 13.80 5.79
CA SER A 264 36.42 12.56 5.02
C SER A 264 35.02 11.93 5.16
N PRO A 265 34.49 11.25 4.13
CA PRO A 265 33.18 10.59 4.23
C PRO A 265 33.07 9.57 5.38
N ASN A 266 34.20 8.95 5.77
CA ASN A 266 34.26 8.02 6.89
C ASN A 266 34.07 8.74 8.23
N GLU A 267 34.73 9.88 8.44
CA GLU A 267 34.54 10.70 9.65
C GLU A 267 33.14 11.30 9.72
N ALA A 268 32.56 11.62 8.56
CA ALA A 268 31.19 12.13 8.47
C ALA A 268 30.12 11.04 8.61
N GLN A 269 30.47 9.76 8.75
CA GLN A 269 29.53 8.63 8.76
C GLN A 269 28.52 8.75 7.60
N PHE A 270 29.03 9.03 6.40
CA PHE A 270 28.22 9.42 5.26
C PHE A 270 27.26 8.30 4.83
N LEU A 271 27.72 7.05 4.90
CA LEU A 271 26.90 5.89 4.54
C LEU A 271 25.74 5.71 5.53
N GLU A 272 26.00 5.84 6.83
CA GLU A 272 25.01 5.76 7.89
C GLU A 272 23.98 6.88 7.77
N THR A 273 24.43 8.10 7.45
CA THR A 273 23.53 9.23 7.17
C THR A 273 22.59 8.91 6.01
N ARG A 274 23.11 8.37 4.90
CA ARG A 274 22.28 7.98 3.76
C ARG A 274 21.28 6.87 4.08
N LYS A 275 21.67 5.88 4.88
CA LYS A 275 20.76 4.82 5.34
C LYS A 275 19.65 5.40 6.22
N PHE A 276 19.99 6.22 7.21
CA PHE A 276 19.00 6.86 8.09
C PHE A 276 18.00 7.74 7.32
N GLN A 277 18.44 8.40 6.24
CA GLN A 277 17.54 9.17 5.38
C GLN A 277 16.48 8.31 4.69
N ILE A 278 16.77 7.05 4.35
CA ILE A 278 15.77 6.12 3.79
C ILE A 278 14.68 5.86 4.83
N ASP A 279 15.07 5.54 6.07
CA ASP A 279 14.15 5.33 7.19
C ASP A 279 13.31 6.58 7.51
N GLU A 280 13.93 7.75 7.48
CA GLU A 280 13.26 9.03 7.74
C GLU A 280 12.17 9.31 6.69
N ILE A 281 12.48 9.06 5.41
CA ILE A 281 11.51 9.18 4.30
C ILE A 281 10.40 8.13 4.42
N ALA A 282 10.75 6.86 4.66
CA ALA A 282 9.79 5.76 4.76
C ALA A 282 8.77 5.98 5.90
N ARG A 283 9.21 6.58 7.01
CA ARG A 283 8.37 6.94 8.16
C ARG A 283 7.21 7.85 7.79
N ILE A 284 7.41 8.82 6.90
CA ILE A 284 6.36 9.77 6.48
C ILE A 284 5.22 9.03 5.78
N PHE A 285 5.56 8.02 4.98
CA PHE A 285 4.61 7.21 4.23
C PHE A 285 4.09 6.01 5.02
N ARG A 286 4.62 5.75 6.22
CA ARG A 286 4.37 4.55 7.02
C ARG A 286 4.64 3.25 6.23
N VAL A 287 5.65 3.29 5.37
CA VAL A 287 6.12 2.10 4.64
C VAL A 287 7.23 1.46 5.47
N PRO A 288 7.16 0.15 5.76
CA PRO A 288 8.23 -0.54 6.47
C PRO A 288 9.56 -0.49 5.70
N PRO A 289 10.71 -0.30 6.37
CA PRO A 289 12.03 -0.22 5.72
C PRO A 289 12.38 -1.41 4.82
N HIS A 290 11.95 -2.63 5.20
CA HIS A 290 12.21 -3.83 4.42
C HIS A 290 11.55 -3.81 3.04
N MET A 291 10.43 -3.09 2.86
CA MET A 291 9.76 -2.96 1.56
C MET A 291 10.48 -1.97 0.63
N VAL A 292 11.25 -1.03 1.19
CA VAL A 292 12.06 -0.06 0.42
C VAL A 292 13.52 -0.51 0.24
N GLY A 293 13.84 -1.74 0.65
CA GLY A 293 15.15 -2.36 0.43
C GLY A 293 16.13 -2.28 1.60
N ASP A 294 15.71 -1.83 2.79
CA ASP A 294 16.54 -1.88 4.00
C ASP A 294 16.20 -3.10 4.87
N LEU A 295 17.11 -4.08 4.89
CA LEU A 295 16.96 -5.35 5.61
C LEU A 295 17.86 -5.47 6.85
N GLU A 296 18.60 -4.44 7.25
CA GLU A 296 19.63 -4.56 8.30
C GLU A 296 19.11 -5.06 9.65
N LYS A 297 17.83 -4.80 9.95
CA LYS A 297 17.17 -5.17 11.21
C LYS A 297 16.02 -6.18 11.03
N SER A 298 15.90 -6.79 9.85
CA SER A 298 14.76 -7.64 9.49
C SER A 298 15.16 -9.12 9.42
N SER A 299 14.56 -9.96 10.27
CA SER A 299 14.60 -11.43 10.13
C SER A 299 13.34 -11.94 9.40
N PHE A 300 13.41 -13.13 8.79
CA PHE A 300 12.28 -13.71 8.03
C PHE A 300 10.97 -13.77 8.83
N SER A 301 11.01 -14.22 10.09
CA SER A 301 9.82 -14.28 10.96
C SER A 301 9.25 -12.90 11.31
N ASN A 302 10.08 -11.85 11.32
CA ASN A 302 9.65 -10.48 11.56
C ASN A 302 9.03 -9.85 10.29
N ILE A 303 9.39 -10.30 9.09
CA ILE A 303 8.90 -9.73 7.83
C ILE A 303 7.41 -10.04 7.60
N GLU A 304 6.95 -11.25 7.92
CA GLU A 304 5.54 -11.62 7.78
C GLU A 304 4.65 -10.77 8.70
N GLN A 305 5.05 -10.62 9.96
CA GLN A 305 4.33 -9.76 10.91
C GLN A 305 4.34 -8.30 10.45
N GLN A 306 5.49 -7.78 9.99
CA GLN A 306 5.56 -6.41 9.46
C GLN A 306 4.71 -6.23 8.19
N SER A 307 4.56 -7.25 7.36
CA SER A 307 3.70 -7.22 6.17
C SER A 307 2.23 -7.12 6.56
N LEU A 308 1.79 -7.86 7.59
CA LEU A 308 0.44 -7.74 8.16
C LEU A 308 0.22 -6.36 8.81
N GLU A 309 1.21 -5.86 9.54
CA GLU A 309 1.16 -4.52 10.15
C GLU A 309 1.05 -3.42 9.09
N PHE A 310 1.73 -3.57 7.95
CA PHE A 310 1.62 -2.66 6.81
C PHE A 310 0.19 -2.62 6.27
N VAL A 311 -0.46 -3.78 6.06
CA VAL A 311 -1.86 -3.79 5.62
C VAL A 311 -2.75 -3.10 6.65
N LYS A 312 -2.64 -3.48 7.92
CA LYS A 312 -3.52 -3.01 8.99
C LYS A 312 -3.37 -1.52 9.34
N TYR A 313 -2.14 -1.02 9.42
CA TYR A 313 -1.87 0.33 9.92
C TYR A 313 -1.56 1.35 8.82
N THR A 314 -1.27 0.89 7.61
CA THR A 314 -0.97 1.76 6.47
C THR A 314 -2.05 1.64 5.40
N LEU A 315 -2.34 0.45 4.86
CA LEU A 315 -3.30 0.31 3.75
C LEU A 315 -4.76 0.46 4.18
N ASP A 316 -5.20 -0.17 5.27
CA ASP A 316 -6.60 -0.14 5.71
C ASP A 316 -7.14 1.28 5.95
N PRO A 317 -6.38 2.22 6.56
CA PRO A 317 -6.79 3.62 6.65
C PRO A 317 -6.94 4.29 5.28
N TRP A 318 -6.08 3.97 4.31
CA TRP A 318 -6.20 4.49 2.95
C TRP A 318 -7.43 3.92 2.24
N VAL A 319 -7.63 2.61 2.32
CA VAL A 319 -8.83 1.92 1.80
C VAL A 319 -10.10 2.55 2.35
N SER A 320 -10.21 2.68 3.67
CA SER A 320 -11.38 3.28 4.33
C SER A 320 -11.61 4.73 3.88
N ARG A 321 -10.53 5.51 3.74
CA ARG A 321 -10.60 6.90 3.27
C ARG A 321 -11.13 6.96 1.84
N TRP A 322 -10.66 6.09 0.97
CA TRP A 322 -11.13 6.02 -0.42
C TRP A 322 -12.60 5.60 -0.50
N GLU A 323 -12.98 4.49 0.15
CA GLU A 323 -14.36 3.97 0.16
C GLU A 323 -15.36 5.04 0.61
N GLN A 324 -15.07 5.71 1.73
CA GLN A 324 -15.96 6.72 2.28
C GLN A 324 -16.07 7.96 1.38
N ASN A 325 -14.98 8.42 0.76
CA ASN A 325 -15.03 9.59 -0.12
C ASN A 325 -15.67 9.26 -1.48
N MET A 326 -15.44 8.06 -2.02
CA MET A 326 -16.12 7.56 -3.21
C MET A 326 -17.63 7.44 -2.95
N ALA A 327 -18.03 6.75 -1.87
CA ALA A 327 -19.44 6.63 -1.50
C ALA A 327 -20.08 8.01 -1.27
N ARG A 328 -19.38 8.93 -0.60
CA ARG A 328 -19.88 10.29 -0.37
C ARG A 328 -20.15 11.06 -1.67
N SER A 329 -19.24 10.98 -2.64
CA SER A 329 -19.23 11.85 -3.83
C SER A 329 -19.94 11.24 -5.05
N LEU A 330 -19.90 9.92 -5.18
CA LEU A 330 -20.42 9.21 -6.35
C LEU A 330 -21.86 8.74 -6.16
N LEU A 331 -22.20 8.24 -4.97
CA LEU A 331 -23.55 7.77 -4.65
C LEU A 331 -24.45 8.90 -4.14
N SER A 332 -25.66 8.95 -4.68
CA SER A 332 -26.75 9.79 -4.16
C SER A 332 -27.20 9.34 -2.77
N ALA A 333 -28.02 10.17 -2.11
CA ALA A 333 -28.54 9.85 -0.77
C ALA A 333 -29.47 8.61 -0.78
N GLU A 334 -30.18 8.37 -1.88
CA GLU A 334 -31.04 7.21 -2.07
C GLU A 334 -30.21 5.95 -2.36
N GLU A 335 -29.23 6.04 -3.27
CA GLU A 335 -28.35 4.91 -3.59
C GLU A 335 -27.56 4.42 -2.38
N LYS A 336 -27.15 5.30 -1.45
CA LYS A 336 -26.42 4.92 -0.23
C LYS A 336 -27.18 3.96 0.69
N GLN A 337 -28.49 3.84 0.55
CA GLN A 337 -29.28 2.89 1.33
C GLN A 337 -29.14 1.46 0.79
N ASN A 338 -28.98 1.33 -0.52
CA ASN A 338 -29.01 0.04 -1.22
C ASN A 338 -27.62 -0.38 -1.73
N TYR A 339 -26.71 0.57 -1.92
CA TYR A 339 -25.40 0.35 -2.53
C TYR A 339 -24.25 0.85 -1.66
N PHE A 340 -23.13 0.13 -1.72
CA PHE A 340 -21.89 0.55 -1.10
C PHE A 340 -20.68 0.16 -1.97
N ILE A 341 -19.59 0.89 -1.79
CA ILE A 341 -18.33 0.69 -2.53
C ILE A 341 -17.31 0.10 -1.55
N LYS A 342 -16.67 -1.00 -1.94
CA LYS A 342 -15.74 -1.72 -1.06
C LYS A 342 -14.54 -2.25 -1.83
N PHE A 343 -13.34 -2.05 -1.29
CA PHE A 343 -12.13 -2.75 -1.72
C PHE A 343 -12.09 -4.14 -1.11
N ASN A 344 -11.66 -5.11 -1.90
CA ASN A 344 -11.36 -6.45 -1.42
C ASN A 344 -9.90 -6.52 -0.95
N VAL A 345 -9.69 -6.38 0.36
CA VAL A 345 -8.37 -6.46 0.99
C VAL A 345 -7.97 -7.91 1.36
N ASP A 346 -8.90 -8.86 1.25
CA ASP A 346 -8.70 -10.24 1.68
C ASP A 346 -7.54 -10.90 0.93
N GLY A 347 -7.29 -10.51 -0.33
CA GLY A 347 -6.14 -10.98 -1.10
C GLY A 347 -4.78 -10.61 -0.49
N LEU A 348 -4.66 -9.46 0.18
CA LEU A 348 -3.43 -9.03 0.87
C LEU A 348 -3.31 -9.64 2.27
N LEU A 349 -4.43 -9.86 2.94
CA LEU A 349 -4.51 -10.45 4.28
C LEU A 349 -4.45 -11.97 4.28
N ARG A 350 -4.42 -12.60 3.11
CA ARG A 350 -4.46 -14.05 2.92
C ARG A 350 -3.28 -14.80 3.57
N GLY A 351 -2.35 -14.12 4.22
CA GLY A 351 -1.26 -14.72 5.00
C GLY A 351 -0.36 -15.62 4.16
N ASP A 352 0.52 -16.36 4.82
CA ASP A 352 1.24 -17.42 4.15
C ASP A 352 0.26 -18.55 3.78
N TYR A 353 0.47 -19.15 2.60
CA TYR A 353 -0.39 -20.21 2.08
C TYR A 353 -0.49 -21.40 3.06
N GLN A 354 0.59 -21.70 3.78
CA GLN A 354 0.62 -22.86 4.69
C GLN A 354 -0.25 -22.63 5.93
N SER A 355 -0.15 -21.50 6.62
CA SER A 355 -1.01 -21.18 7.77
C SER A 355 -2.47 -21.07 7.35
N ARG A 356 -2.75 -20.52 6.16
CA ARG A 356 -4.13 -20.44 5.64
C ARG A 356 -4.71 -21.83 5.35
N MET A 357 -3.96 -22.69 4.68
CA MET A 357 -4.39 -24.08 4.44
C MET A 357 -4.55 -24.87 5.74
N ASN A 358 -3.68 -24.65 6.73
CA ASN A 358 -3.82 -25.23 8.06
C ASN A 358 -5.08 -24.73 8.79
N GLY A 359 -5.40 -23.44 8.63
CA GLY A 359 -6.63 -22.83 9.12
C GLY A 359 -7.87 -23.47 8.50
N TYR A 360 -7.90 -23.63 7.18
CA TYR A 360 -8.99 -24.32 6.48
C TYR A 360 -9.10 -25.79 6.86
N ALA A 361 -7.98 -26.49 7.03
CA ALA A 361 -7.98 -27.87 7.51
C ALA A 361 -8.62 -27.97 8.91
N THR A 362 -8.28 -27.03 9.80
CA THR A 362 -8.86 -26.93 11.15
C THR A 362 -10.34 -26.59 11.10
N ALA A 363 -10.74 -25.65 10.22
CA ALA A 363 -12.13 -25.25 10.07
C ALA A 363 -13.03 -26.38 9.56
N ARG A 364 -12.53 -27.11 8.56
CA ARG A 364 -13.21 -28.29 8.01
C ARG A 364 -13.22 -29.47 8.98
N GLN A 365 -12.19 -29.63 9.81
CA GLN A 365 -12.16 -30.64 10.87
C GLN A 365 -13.18 -30.35 11.99
N ASN A 366 -13.38 -29.07 12.31
CA ASN A 366 -14.31 -28.63 13.34
C ASN A 366 -15.74 -28.43 12.80
N GLY A 367 -15.96 -28.62 11.49
CA GLY A 367 -17.28 -28.67 10.86
C GLY A 367 -18.05 -27.37 10.77
N TRP A 368 -17.39 -26.21 10.86
CA TRP A 368 -18.05 -24.91 10.68
C TRP A 368 -17.82 -24.29 9.29
N MET A 369 -17.01 -24.94 8.43
CA MET A 369 -16.84 -24.59 7.00
C MET A 369 -17.02 -25.84 6.13
N SER A 370 -17.81 -25.70 5.06
CA SER A 370 -17.95 -26.70 3.99
C SER A 370 -16.80 -26.62 2.98
N ALA A 371 -16.70 -27.60 2.06
CA ALA A 371 -15.71 -27.53 0.99
C ALA A 371 -15.99 -26.35 0.03
N ASN A 372 -17.26 -26.05 -0.23
CA ASN A 372 -17.66 -24.93 -1.06
C ASN A 372 -17.43 -23.57 -0.40
N ASP A 373 -17.55 -23.47 0.92
CA ASP A 373 -17.22 -22.24 1.65
C ASP A 373 -15.74 -21.88 1.44
N ILE A 374 -14.85 -22.87 1.55
CA ILE A 374 -13.41 -22.69 1.33
C ILE A 374 -13.12 -22.36 -0.14
N ARG A 375 -13.80 -23.04 -1.08
CA ARG A 375 -13.60 -22.81 -2.52
C ARG A 375 -14.08 -21.43 -2.94
N GLU A 376 -15.19 -20.95 -2.40
CA GLU A 376 -15.65 -19.58 -2.62
C GLU A 376 -14.64 -18.57 -2.08
N LEU A 377 -14.08 -18.78 -0.89
CA LEU A 377 -13.01 -17.93 -0.35
C LEU A 377 -11.76 -17.93 -1.25
N GLU A 378 -11.43 -19.07 -1.86
CA GLU A 378 -10.31 -19.19 -2.79
C GLU A 378 -10.65 -18.80 -4.25
N ASN A 379 -11.86 -18.34 -4.53
CA ASN A 379 -12.37 -18.07 -5.89
C ASN A 379 -12.23 -19.29 -6.84
N LEU A 380 -12.49 -20.48 -6.33
CA LEU A 380 -12.52 -21.74 -7.07
C LEU A 380 -13.96 -22.15 -7.38
N ASP A 381 -14.16 -22.84 -8.51
CA ASP A 381 -15.48 -23.33 -8.91
C ASP A 381 -16.10 -24.22 -7.84
N ARG A 382 -17.38 -24.01 -7.53
CA ARG A 382 -18.08 -24.83 -6.54
C ARG A 382 -18.16 -26.29 -6.98
N ILE A 383 -18.06 -27.19 -6.00
CA ILE A 383 -18.33 -28.62 -6.17
C ILE A 383 -19.86 -28.79 -6.12
N PRO A 384 -20.47 -29.52 -7.07
CA PRO A 384 -21.91 -29.83 -7.03
C PRO A 384 -22.35 -30.41 -5.68
N ALA A 385 -23.55 -30.05 -5.23
CA ALA A 385 -24.12 -30.54 -3.98
C ALA A 385 -24.18 -32.07 -3.91
N GLU A 386 -24.42 -32.73 -5.06
CA GLU A 386 -24.44 -34.19 -5.20
C GLU A 386 -23.10 -34.87 -4.85
N LEU A 387 -21.98 -34.16 -5.02
CA LEU A 387 -20.65 -34.62 -4.66
C LEU A 387 -20.26 -34.21 -3.24
N GLY A 388 -21.19 -33.64 -2.48
CA GLY A 388 -21.00 -33.29 -1.09
C GLY A 388 -20.24 -31.98 -0.85
N GLY A 389 -20.22 -31.07 -1.83
CA GLY A 389 -19.52 -29.78 -1.71
C GLY A 389 -19.98 -28.91 -0.54
N ASP A 390 -21.29 -28.97 -0.23
CA ASP A 390 -21.94 -28.17 0.83
C ASP A 390 -22.07 -28.93 2.17
N LEU A 391 -21.42 -30.10 2.31
CA LEU A 391 -21.49 -30.89 3.54
C LEU A 391 -20.58 -30.32 4.62
N TYR A 392 -21.16 -30.07 5.80
CA TYR A 392 -20.44 -29.74 7.02
C TYR A 392 -20.08 -31.03 7.76
N LEU A 393 -18.78 -31.33 7.84
CA LEU A 393 -18.26 -32.57 8.41
C LEU A 393 -17.66 -32.30 9.79
N ILE A 394 -18.02 -33.09 10.79
CA ILE A 394 -17.41 -33.04 12.12
C ILE A 394 -16.61 -34.31 12.39
N ASN A 395 -15.52 -34.19 13.14
CA ASN A 395 -14.74 -35.35 13.56
C ASN A 395 -15.53 -36.19 14.60
N GLY A 396 -15.89 -37.42 14.23
CA GLY A 396 -16.64 -38.34 15.08
C GLY A 396 -15.92 -38.85 16.34
N ASN A 397 -14.64 -38.53 16.53
CA ASN A 397 -13.88 -38.96 17.72
C ASN A 397 -14.23 -38.19 19.00
N MET A 398 -14.87 -37.02 18.89
CA MET A 398 -15.28 -36.21 20.05
C MET A 398 -16.80 -36.30 20.22
N THR A 399 -17.26 -37.42 20.76
CA THR A 399 -18.66 -37.63 21.15
C THR A 399 -18.78 -37.57 22.67
N LYS A 400 -19.98 -37.31 23.20
CA LYS A 400 -20.19 -37.41 24.65
C LYS A 400 -19.97 -38.86 25.07
N LEU A 401 -19.50 -39.10 26.30
CA LEU A 401 -19.25 -40.45 26.80
C LEU A 401 -20.49 -41.37 26.67
N GLU A 402 -21.68 -40.79 26.81
CA GLU A 402 -23.00 -41.44 26.64
C GLU A 402 -23.30 -41.87 25.19
N ASP A 403 -22.69 -41.22 24.21
CA ASP A 403 -22.95 -41.40 22.77
C ASP A 403 -21.81 -42.17 22.05
N ALA A 404 -20.87 -42.74 22.83
CA ALA A 404 -19.76 -43.53 22.33
C ALA A 404 -20.22 -44.92 21.85
N GLY A 405 -20.64 -45.00 20.58
CA GLY A 405 -21.06 -46.26 19.94
C GLY A 405 -22.09 -46.11 18.82
N ILE A 406 -22.69 -44.92 18.65
CA ILE A 406 -23.78 -44.69 17.69
C ILE A 406 -23.35 -44.96 16.23
N PHE A 407 -22.07 -44.75 15.89
CA PHE A 407 -21.54 -45.04 14.55
C PHE A 407 -21.34 -46.54 14.26
N ALA A 408 -21.38 -47.41 15.28
CA ALA A 408 -21.29 -48.87 15.13
C ALA A 408 -22.67 -49.55 15.14
N SER A 409 -23.71 -48.86 15.62
CA SER A 409 -25.08 -49.40 15.71
C SER A 409 -25.98 -48.75 14.68
N SER A 410 -25.97 -49.26 13.44
CA SER A 410 -27.11 -49.10 12.53
C SER A 410 -28.07 -50.28 12.76
N PRO A 411 -29.29 -50.07 13.27
CA PRO A 411 -30.29 -51.12 13.34
C PRO A 411 -31.15 -51.05 12.07
N ASP A 412 -30.75 -51.78 11.03
CA ASP A 412 -31.64 -52.15 9.91
C ASP A 412 -31.10 -53.41 9.21
N THR A 413 -31.27 -54.54 9.90
CA THR A 413 -31.52 -55.86 9.29
C THR A 413 -32.25 -56.70 10.34
N SER A 414 -33.57 -56.56 10.41
CA SER A 414 -34.44 -57.43 11.19
C SER A 414 -34.88 -58.65 10.37
N ASP A 415 -34.61 -59.83 10.91
CA ASP A 415 -35.41 -61.06 10.96
C ASP A 415 -35.96 -61.72 9.68
N GLY A 416 -35.56 -62.98 9.47
CA GLY A 416 -36.16 -63.91 8.51
C GLY A 416 -35.57 -65.33 8.58
N GLU A 417 -36.02 -66.09 9.58
CA GLU A 417 -36.17 -67.56 9.67
C GLU A 417 -35.04 -68.53 9.21
N GLU A 418 -34.61 -69.37 10.15
CA GLU A 418 -33.90 -70.62 9.92
C GLU A 418 -34.71 -71.59 9.03
N LYS A 419 -34.11 -72.03 7.91
CA LYS A 419 -34.29 -73.36 7.36
C LYS A 419 -32.93 -73.99 7.08
N THR A 420 -32.57 -74.93 7.94
CA THR A 420 -31.55 -75.95 7.71
C THR A 420 -32.09 -76.96 6.69
N ASP A 421 -31.36 -77.18 5.61
CA ASP A 421 -31.33 -78.47 4.90
C ASP A 421 -29.85 -78.81 4.70
N GLU A 422 -29.44 -79.91 5.32
CA GLU A 422 -28.11 -80.50 5.27
C GLU A 422 -27.89 -81.17 3.91
N GLU A 423 -26.73 -80.94 3.28
CA GLU A 423 -25.91 -81.93 2.56
C GLU A 423 -24.81 -81.20 1.78
N GLN A 424 -23.54 -81.29 2.23
CA GLN A 424 -22.42 -81.77 1.40
C GLN A 424 -21.06 -81.65 2.12
N GLU A 425 -20.58 -82.83 2.51
CA GLU A 425 -19.21 -83.35 2.34
C GLU A 425 -18.00 -82.52 2.78
N VAL A 426 -17.40 -83.01 3.86
CA VAL A 426 -16.04 -82.78 4.32
C VAL A 426 -15.03 -83.24 3.26
N LEU A 427 -14.12 -82.35 2.85
CA LEU A 427 -12.85 -82.73 2.21
C LEU A 427 -11.70 -82.12 3.01
N GLU A 428 -11.00 -83.01 3.72
CA GLU A 428 -9.73 -82.76 4.41
C GLU A 428 -8.65 -82.30 3.43
N LEU A 429 -7.75 -81.41 3.88
CA LEU A 429 -6.40 -81.29 3.33
C LEU A 429 -5.44 -80.72 4.40
N GLU A 430 -4.83 -81.69 5.08
CA GLU A 430 -3.48 -81.78 5.68
C GLU A 430 -2.71 -80.51 6.09
N GLU A 431 -2.37 -80.47 7.39
CA GLU A 431 -1.28 -79.67 7.97
C GLU A 431 0.11 -80.18 7.51
N PRO A 432 1.12 -79.28 7.46
CA PRO A 432 2.49 -79.69 7.76
C PRO A 432 3.07 -78.98 9.00
N LYS A 433 3.44 -79.87 9.93
CA LYS A 433 4.26 -79.76 11.14
C LYS A 433 5.46 -78.81 11.09
N ASP A 434 5.65 -78.13 12.22
CA ASP A 434 6.90 -77.93 12.99
C ASP A 434 8.25 -77.89 12.25
N SER A 435 8.93 -76.73 12.28
CA SER A 435 10.40 -76.71 12.31
C SER A 435 10.95 -75.53 13.14
N LYS A 436 11.86 -75.88 14.06
CA LYS A 436 12.51 -75.03 15.07
C LYS A 436 13.58 -74.08 14.49
N PRO A 437 14.04 -73.07 15.26
CA PRO A 437 14.79 -71.92 14.75
C PRO A 437 16.31 -72.11 14.72
N VAL A 438 17.02 -71.40 13.84
CA VAL A 438 18.50 -71.35 13.81
C VAL A 438 19.01 -69.91 14.00
N LYS A 439 19.79 -69.72 15.07
CA LYS A 439 20.62 -68.54 15.37
C LYS A 439 21.89 -68.50 14.52
N ARG A 440 22.32 -67.28 14.13
CA ARG A 440 23.70 -66.72 13.99
C ARG A 440 23.70 -65.72 12.81
N ARG A 441 24.41 -64.59 12.79
CA ARG A 441 25.67 -64.20 13.46
C ARG A 441 25.84 -62.66 13.36
N SER A 442 26.53 -62.10 14.33
CA SER A 442 27.04 -60.72 14.35
C SER A 442 28.35 -60.56 13.54
N ARG A 443 28.57 -59.35 13.00
CA ARG A 443 29.83 -58.54 12.96
C ARG A 443 29.65 -57.40 11.94
N ARG A 444 29.53 -56.13 12.37
CA ARG A 444 30.61 -55.12 12.52
C ARG A 444 31.58 -55.10 11.33
N THR A 445 31.65 -53.96 10.61
CA THR A 445 32.75 -52.97 10.70
C THR A 445 32.47 -51.75 9.82
N ASN A 446 32.50 -50.58 10.46
CA ASN A 446 32.87 -49.25 9.91
C ASN A 446 34.37 -49.25 9.51
N PRO A 447 34.96 -48.22 8.84
CA PRO A 447 34.85 -46.78 9.12
C PRO A 447 33.83 -46.01 8.31
#